data_AF-A0ABD4K5U2-F1
#
_entry.id   AF-A0ABD4K5U2-F1
#
_cell.length_a   1.000
_cell.length_b   1.000
_cell.length_c   1.000
_cell.angle_alpha   90.00
_cell.angle_beta   90.00
_cell.angle_gamma   90.00
#
_symmetry.space_group_name_H-M   'P 1'
#
loop_
_entity.id
_entity.type
_entity.pdbx_description
1 polymer ?
#
loop_
_entity_poly.entity_id
_entity_poly.type
_entity_poly.pdbx_seq_one_letter_code
_entity_poly.pdbx_strand_id
1 'polypeptide(L)'
;MSKKLLALSALIVMSLLSGCSKARNPQCQDLADKYDGSLIGGVLGGGGYAASFRADMAEAQLNQCEMAFDLIKQQQQYQQQLQDTALEARREQIQMQEQAQQQERQRLMKEKIKSPEMQKLLRKQSLADLVDCEKGIGKDSDKFPPDVKAMVSRACVGEIDRRVDTGKVSRAKVDKMINQSS
;
A
#
# COMPACT_ATOMS: atom_id res chain seq x y z
N MET A 1 9.59 -23.34 -70.30
CA MET A 1 8.41 -22.59 -69.82
C MET A 1 8.37 -22.61 -68.29
N SER A 2 8.01 -21.48 -67.68
CA SER A 2 7.26 -21.39 -66.41
C SER A 2 7.92 -21.68 -65.05
N LYS A 3 9.20 -21.36 -64.81
CA LYS A 3 9.70 -21.20 -63.42
C LYS A 3 9.27 -19.88 -62.77
N LYS A 4 9.03 -18.83 -63.59
CA LYS A 4 8.53 -17.53 -63.12
C LYS A 4 7.04 -17.57 -62.71
N LEU A 5 6.24 -18.44 -63.32
CA LEU A 5 4.81 -18.60 -63.01
C LEU A 5 4.58 -19.33 -61.67
N LEU A 6 5.42 -20.30 -61.31
CA LEU A 6 5.34 -20.99 -60.01
C LEU A 6 5.78 -20.12 -58.83
N ALA A 7 6.74 -19.21 -59.04
CA ALA A 7 7.20 -18.28 -58.02
C ALA A 7 6.15 -17.17 -57.72
N LEU A 8 5.44 -16.70 -58.75
CA LEU A 8 4.37 -15.72 -58.62
C LEU A 8 3.13 -16.30 -57.92
N SER A 9 2.77 -17.56 -58.19
CA SER A 9 1.64 -18.22 -57.51
C SER A 9 1.92 -18.49 -56.02
N ALA A 10 3.17 -18.80 -55.65
CA ALA A 10 3.55 -19.02 -54.25
C ALA A 10 3.64 -17.71 -53.45
N LEU A 11 4.05 -16.60 -54.08
CA LEU A 11 4.10 -15.28 -53.46
C LEU A 11 2.70 -14.74 -53.12
N ILE A 12 1.71 -14.95 -54.00
CA ILE A 12 0.33 -14.51 -53.76
C ILE A 12 -0.31 -15.26 -52.58
N VAL A 13 -0.04 -16.57 -52.45
CA VAL A 13 -0.52 -17.39 -51.31
C VAL A 13 0.13 -16.97 -49.99
N MET A 14 1.41 -16.61 -50.00
CA MET A 14 2.12 -16.09 -48.80
C MET A 14 1.60 -14.72 -48.34
N SER A 15 1.23 -13.83 -49.26
CA SER A 15 0.63 -12.53 -48.93
C SER A 15 -0.86 -12.60 -48.53
N LEU A 16 -1.52 -13.75 -48.70
CA LEU A 16 -2.88 -13.98 -48.21
C LEU A 16 -2.89 -14.56 -46.78
N LEU A 17 -1.76 -15.08 -46.29
CA LEU A 17 -1.59 -15.58 -44.92
C LEU A 17 -1.22 -14.48 -43.89
N SER A 18 -1.00 -13.25 -44.33
CA SER A 18 -0.69 -12.10 -43.44
C SER A 18 -1.93 -11.39 -42.90
N GLY A 19 -3.14 -11.83 -43.26
CA GLY A 19 -4.39 -11.34 -42.66
C GLY A 19 -4.73 -12.09 -41.38
N CYS A 20 -3.86 -12.05 -40.36
CA CYS A 20 -4.27 -12.43 -39.00
C CYS A 20 -4.67 -11.14 -38.26
N SER A 21 -5.90 -10.70 -38.44
CA SER A 21 -6.51 -9.68 -37.60
C SER A 21 -6.55 -10.21 -36.17
N LYS A 22 -5.74 -9.60 -35.31
CA LYS A 22 -5.71 -9.94 -33.89
C LYS A 22 -6.86 -9.20 -33.20
N ALA A 23 -7.81 -9.93 -32.65
CA ALA A 23 -8.92 -9.33 -31.90
C ALA A 23 -8.38 -8.62 -30.63
N ARG A 24 -8.99 -7.50 -30.25
CA ARG A 24 -8.67 -6.77 -29.00
C ARG A 24 -9.01 -7.61 -27.76
N ASN A 25 -10.05 -8.41 -27.87
CA ASN A 25 -10.48 -9.36 -26.86
C ASN A 25 -10.20 -10.79 -27.34
N PRO A 26 -9.41 -11.59 -26.60
CA PRO A 26 -9.03 -12.94 -27.02
C PRO A 26 -10.24 -13.87 -27.21
N GLN A 27 -11.35 -13.59 -26.50
CA GLN A 27 -12.63 -14.30 -26.65
C GLN A 27 -13.30 -14.08 -28.01
N CYS A 28 -12.89 -13.05 -28.76
CA CYS A 28 -13.43 -12.71 -30.08
C CYS A 28 -12.50 -13.14 -31.23
N GLN A 29 -11.39 -13.84 -30.94
CA GLN A 29 -10.40 -14.20 -31.96
C GLN A 29 -10.99 -15.09 -33.06
N ASP A 30 -11.88 -16.04 -32.73
CA ASP A 30 -12.56 -16.89 -33.71
C ASP A 30 -13.42 -16.09 -34.71
N LEU A 31 -14.00 -14.97 -34.26
CA LEU A 31 -14.76 -14.07 -35.13
C LEU A 31 -13.83 -13.21 -36.01
N ALA A 32 -12.65 -12.84 -35.51
CA ALA A 32 -11.65 -12.14 -36.29
C ALA A 32 -11.08 -13.05 -37.39
N ASP A 33 -10.79 -14.30 -37.06
CA ASP A 33 -10.32 -15.30 -38.02
C ASP A 33 -11.39 -15.59 -39.10
N LYS A 34 -12.69 -15.57 -38.72
CA LYS A 34 -13.83 -15.68 -39.67
C LYS A 34 -13.95 -14.48 -40.59
N TYR A 35 -13.75 -13.27 -40.06
CA TYR A 35 -13.74 -12.04 -40.86
C TYR A 35 -12.59 -12.09 -41.88
N ASP A 36 -11.37 -12.41 -41.45
CA ASP A 36 -10.22 -12.55 -42.35
C ASP A 36 -10.45 -13.64 -43.40
N GLY A 37 -10.96 -14.80 -43.00
CA GLY A 37 -11.31 -15.89 -43.91
C GLY A 37 -12.36 -15.48 -44.93
N SER A 38 -13.32 -14.63 -44.55
CA SER A 38 -14.35 -14.11 -45.46
C SER A 38 -13.81 -13.08 -46.46
N LEU A 39 -12.87 -12.23 -46.02
CA LEU A 39 -12.16 -11.29 -46.90
C LEU A 39 -11.29 -12.03 -47.91
N ILE A 40 -10.49 -12.99 -47.45
CA ILE A 40 -9.61 -13.81 -48.31
C ILE A 40 -10.45 -14.65 -49.28
N GLY A 41 -11.50 -15.32 -48.79
CA GLY A 41 -12.41 -16.11 -49.62
C GLY A 41 -13.15 -15.25 -50.66
N GLY A 42 -13.48 -14.00 -50.32
CA GLY A 42 -14.09 -13.04 -51.23
C GLY A 42 -13.16 -12.56 -52.35
N VAL A 43 -11.91 -12.28 -52.01
CA VAL A 43 -10.86 -11.89 -52.97
C VAL A 43 -10.52 -13.05 -53.91
N LEU A 44 -10.42 -14.27 -53.40
CA LEU A 44 -10.12 -15.47 -54.21
C LEU A 44 -11.30 -15.96 -55.05
N GLY A 45 -12.54 -15.74 -54.59
CA GLY A 45 -13.78 -16.19 -55.23
C GLY A 45 -14.35 -15.26 -56.31
N GLY A 46 -13.64 -14.19 -56.69
CA GLY A 46 -14.08 -13.28 -57.76
C GLY A 46 -14.92 -12.07 -57.31
N GLY A 47 -14.83 -11.65 -56.03
CA GLY A 47 -15.17 -10.29 -55.61
C GLY A 47 -16.62 -9.84 -55.84
N GLY A 48 -17.60 -10.73 -55.70
CA GLY A 48 -19.01 -10.40 -55.86
C GLY A 48 -19.69 -9.83 -54.60
N TYR A 49 -20.88 -9.26 -54.77
CA TYR A 49 -21.73 -8.70 -53.70
C TYR A 49 -21.97 -9.66 -52.51
N ALA A 50 -22.08 -10.97 -52.78
CA ALA A 50 -22.27 -11.96 -51.73
C ALA A 50 -21.03 -12.15 -50.83
N ALA A 51 -19.83 -11.85 -51.35
CA ALA A 51 -18.60 -11.93 -50.58
C ALA A 51 -18.41 -10.70 -49.68
N SER A 52 -18.69 -9.49 -50.19
CA SER A 52 -18.67 -8.27 -49.39
C SER A 52 -19.72 -8.32 -48.28
N PHE A 53 -20.93 -8.79 -48.57
CA PHE A 53 -21.98 -8.92 -47.56
C PHE A 53 -21.61 -9.89 -46.42
N ARG A 54 -20.88 -10.98 -46.72
CA ARG A 54 -20.39 -11.91 -45.70
C ARG A 54 -19.28 -11.30 -44.85
N ALA A 55 -18.40 -10.50 -45.45
CA ALA A 55 -17.37 -9.78 -44.73
C ALA A 55 -17.97 -8.72 -43.79
N ASP A 56 -18.94 -7.93 -44.26
CA ASP A 56 -19.62 -6.92 -43.43
C ASP A 56 -20.35 -7.56 -42.24
N MET A 57 -20.98 -8.72 -42.45
CA MET A 57 -21.62 -9.49 -41.37
C MET A 57 -20.62 -10.04 -40.36
N ALA A 58 -19.47 -10.55 -40.82
CA ALA A 58 -18.42 -11.05 -39.93
C ALA A 58 -17.77 -9.90 -39.14
N GLU A 59 -17.58 -8.73 -39.76
CA GLU A 59 -17.11 -7.51 -39.09
C GLU A 59 -18.08 -7.03 -38.02
N ALA A 60 -19.38 -7.01 -38.34
CA ALA A 60 -20.41 -6.61 -37.39
C ALA A 60 -20.44 -7.55 -36.17
N GLN A 61 -20.30 -8.87 -36.38
CA GLN A 61 -20.24 -9.84 -35.29
C GLN A 61 -18.98 -9.67 -34.42
N LEU A 62 -17.82 -9.44 -35.06
CA LEU A 62 -16.57 -9.16 -34.36
C LEU A 62 -16.70 -7.91 -33.47
N ASN A 63 -17.20 -6.81 -34.05
CA ASN A 63 -17.38 -5.54 -33.33
C ASN A 63 -18.35 -5.68 -32.15
N GLN A 64 -19.45 -6.42 -32.31
CA GLN A 64 -20.38 -6.68 -31.21
C GLN A 64 -19.73 -7.48 -30.08
N CYS A 65 -18.94 -8.50 -30.43
CA CYS A 65 -18.19 -9.28 -29.44
C CYS A 65 -17.20 -8.39 -28.68
N GLU A 66 -16.42 -7.57 -29.38
CA GLU A 66 -15.42 -6.70 -28.75
C GLU A 66 -16.07 -5.68 -27.82
N MET A 67 -17.16 -5.03 -28.23
CA MET A 67 -17.89 -4.08 -27.39
C MET A 67 -18.45 -4.73 -26.12
N ALA A 68 -18.98 -5.96 -26.23
CA ALA A 68 -19.53 -6.66 -25.07
C ALA A 68 -18.44 -6.96 -24.03
N PHE A 69 -17.26 -7.42 -24.47
CA PHE A 69 -16.15 -7.71 -23.56
C PHE A 69 -15.47 -6.46 -23.02
N ASP A 70 -15.39 -5.38 -23.80
CA ASP A 70 -14.88 -4.10 -23.32
C ASP A 70 -15.77 -3.55 -22.19
N LEU A 71 -17.09 -3.67 -22.33
CA LEU A 71 -18.04 -3.26 -21.29
C LEU A 71 -17.92 -4.12 -20.03
N ILE A 72 -17.74 -5.43 -20.17
CA ILE A 72 -17.49 -6.34 -19.04
C ILE A 72 -16.19 -5.96 -18.32
N LYS A 73 -15.10 -5.73 -19.07
CA LYS A 73 -13.81 -5.32 -18.49
C LYS A 73 -13.92 -3.99 -17.74
N GLN A 74 -14.61 -3.01 -18.34
CA GLN A 74 -14.84 -1.72 -17.71
C GLN A 74 -15.64 -1.87 -16.41
N GLN A 75 -16.69 -2.69 -16.41
CA GLN A 75 -17.49 -2.97 -15.21
C GLN A 75 -16.66 -3.65 -14.11
N GLN A 76 -15.81 -4.62 -14.46
CA GLN A 76 -14.93 -5.29 -13.51
C GLN A 76 -13.92 -4.32 -12.90
N GLN A 77 -13.29 -3.47 -13.71
CA GLN A 77 -12.37 -2.44 -13.22
C GLN A 77 -13.06 -1.47 -12.27
N TYR A 78 -14.29 -1.04 -12.59
CA TYR A 78 -15.05 -0.15 -11.73
C TYR A 78 -15.40 -0.80 -10.38
N GLN A 79 -15.81 -2.07 -10.38
CA GLN A 79 -16.06 -2.80 -9.13
C GLN A 79 -14.79 -2.95 -8.28
N GLN A 80 -13.66 -3.23 -8.92
CA GLN A 80 -12.38 -3.35 -8.24
C GLN A 80 -11.97 -2.01 -7.61
N GLN A 81 -12.09 -0.92 -8.36
CA GLN A 81 -11.78 0.42 -7.86
C GLN A 81 -12.65 0.81 -6.67
N LEU A 82 -13.95 0.48 -6.68
CA LEU A 82 -14.83 0.72 -5.53
C LEU A 82 -14.39 -0.06 -4.30
N GLN A 83 -13.97 -1.33 -4.47
CA GLN A 83 -13.51 -2.17 -3.37
C GLN A 83 -12.18 -1.66 -2.80
N ASP A 84 -11.24 -1.26 -3.65
CA ASP A 84 -9.95 -0.69 -3.24
C ASP A 84 -10.17 0.63 -2.48
N THR A 85 -11.03 1.51 -3.00
CA THR A 85 -11.36 2.78 -2.33
C THR A 85 -11.99 2.54 -0.96
N ALA A 86 -12.89 1.56 -0.84
CA ALA A 86 -13.51 1.21 0.44
C ALA A 86 -12.49 0.64 1.44
N LEU A 87 -11.52 -0.14 0.96
CA LEU A 87 -10.45 -0.70 1.79
C LEU A 87 -9.48 0.39 2.27
N GLU A 88 -9.10 1.31 1.39
CA GLU A 88 -8.24 2.45 1.71
C GLU A 88 -8.89 3.35 2.76
N ALA A 89 -10.15 3.74 2.57
CA ALA A 89 -10.90 4.53 3.55
C ALA A 89 -10.96 3.85 4.93
N ARG A 90 -11.12 2.52 4.97
CA ARG A 90 -11.11 1.75 6.22
C ARG A 90 -9.73 1.75 6.88
N ARG A 91 -8.64 1.65 6.10
CA ARG A 91 -7.27 1.72 6.63
C ARG A 91 -6.96 3.11 7.21
N GLU A 92 -7.36 4.17 6.53
CA GLU A 92 -7.20 5.54 7.02
C GLU A 92 -7.96 5.76 8.33
N GLN A 93 -9.19 5.26 8.46
CA GLN A 93 -9.94 5.32 9.71
C GLN A 93 -9.22 4.60 10.87
N ILE A 94 -8.68 3.40 10.62
CA ILE A 94 -7.95 2.65 11.64
C ILE A 94 -6.68 3.40 12.05
N GLN A 95 -5.91 3.93 11.09
CA GLN A 95 -4.71 4.71 11.40
C GLN A 95 -5.02 5.97 12.22
N MET A 96 -6.06 6.72 11.86
CA MET A 96 -6.49 7.89 12.63
C MET A 96 -6.93 7.50 14.04
N GLN A 97 -7.65 6.39 14.20
CA GLN A 97 -8.07 5.90 15.52
C GLN A 97 -6.89 5.47 16.38
N GLU A 98 -5.92 4.76 15.82
CA GLU A 98 -4.70 4.36 16.51
C GLU A 98 -3.86 5.57 16.93
N GLN A 99 -3.70 6.56 16.05
CA GLN A 99 -3.02 7.82 16.38
C GLN A 99 -3.74 8.58 17.49
N ALA A 100 -5.06 8.71 17.41
CA ALA A 100 -5.86 9.36 18.45
C ALA A 100 -5.72 8.63 19.80
N GLN A 101 -5.77 7.29 19.80
CA GLN A 101 -5.60 6.49 21.01
C GLN A 101 -4.18 6.56 21.57
N GLN A 102 -3.15 6.63 20.72
CA GLN A 102 -1.77 6.88 21.16
C GLN A 102 -1.63 8.27 21.76
N GLN A 103 -2.22 9.29 21.15
CA GLN A 103 -2.17 10.66 21.65
C GLN A 103 -2.91 10.80 22.99
N GLU A 104 -4.07 10.15 23.13
CA GLU A 104 -4.82 10.09 24.39
C GLU A 104 -4.01 9.37 25.47
N ARG A 105 -3.39 8.22 25.16
CA ARG A 105 -2.46 7.55 26.08
C ARG A 105 -1.33 8.49 26.50
N GLN A 106 -0.68 9.19 25.57
CA GLN A 106 0.36 10.16 25.91
C GLN A 106 -0.17 11.30 26.79
N ARG A 107 -1.39 11.78 26.57
CA ARG A 107 -2.01 12.82 27.39
C ARG A 107 -2.26 12.35 28.81
N LEU A 108 -2.95 11.21 28.97
CA LEU A 108 -3.21 10.60 30.28
C LEU A 108 -1.90 10.33 31.03
N MET A 109 -0.87 9.92 30.31
CA MET A 109 0.45 9.69 30.86
C MET A 109 1.14 10.98 31.32
N LYS A 110 1.05 12.08 30.55
CA LYS A 110 1.53 13.40 30.97
C LYS A 110 0.78 13.93 32.20
N GLU A 111 -0.54 13.72 32.26
CA GLU A 111 -1.37 14.11 33.41
C GLU A 111 -0.97 13.33 34.67
N LYS A 112 -0.74 12.01 34.57
CA LYS A 112 -0.24 11.19 35.69
C LYS A 112 1.13 11.66 36.20
N ILE A 113 2.08 11.97 35.31
CA ILE A 113 3.40 12.49 35.70
C ILE A 113 3.26 13.83 36.43
N LYS A 114 2.39 14.71 35.94
CA LYS A 114 2.15 16.04 36.54
C LYS A 114 1.26 15.99 37.79
N SER A 115 0.75 14.82 38.16
CA SER A 115 -0.15 14.71 39.31
C SER A 115 0.53 15.17 40.60
N PRO A 116 -0.22 15.84 41.51
CA PRO A 116 0.32 16.29 42.79
C PRO A 116 0.86 15.15 43.65
N GLU A 117 0.28 13.95 43.54
CA GLU A 117 0.74 12.76 44.27
C GLU A 117 2.11 12.29 43.79
N MET A 118 2.31 12.20 42.48
CA MET A 118 3.60 11.83 41.89
C MET A 118 4.69 12.86 42.25
N GLN A 119 4.37 14.16 42.15
CA GLN A 119 5.31 15.22 42.53
C GLN A 119 5.66 15.16 44.03
N LYS A 120 4.70 14.87 44.90
CA LYS A 120 4.94 14.69 46.35
C LYS A 120 5.86 13.50 46.62
N LEU A 121 5.68 12.40 45.89
CA LEU A 121 6.51 11.20 46.01
C LEU A 121 7.97 11.49 45.62
N LEU A 122 8.18 12.11 44.45
CA LEU A 122 9.51 12.46 43.93
C LEU A 122 10.25 13.47 44.81
N ARG A 123 9.55 14.45 45.37
CA ARG A 123 10.15 15.42 46.31
C ARG A 123 10.64 14.78 47.61
N LYS A 124 10.09 13.64 48.02
CA LYS A 124 10.49 12.93 49.24
C LYS A 124 11.65 11.96 49.01
N GLN A 125 11.94 11.57 47.77
CA GLN A 125 13.03 10.65 47.47
C GLN A 125 14.42 11.28 47.68
N SER A 126 15.39 10.45 48.07
CA SER A 126 16.79 10.87 48.18
C SER A 126 17.39 11.12 46.79
N LEU A 127 18.53 11.80 46.73
CA LEU A 127 19.23 12.00 45.45
C LEU A 127 19.70 10.67 44.84
N ALA A 128 20.07 9.69 45.67
CA ALA A 128 20.46 8.36 45.22
C ALA A 128 19.25 7.63 44.60
N ASP A 129 18.10 7.62 45.27
CA ASP A 129 16.88 6.98 44.77
C ASP A 129 16.41 7.58 43.44
N LEU A 130 16.56 8.90 43.25
CA LEU A 130 16.23 9.58 42.00
C LEU A 130 17.18 9.20 40.86
N VAL A 131 18.49 9.08 41.14
CA VAL A 131 19.50 8.66 40.14
C VAL A 131 19.30 7.18 39.77
N ASP A 132 18.98 6.34 40.76
CA ASP A 132 18.64 4.93 40.58
C ASP A 132 17.35 4.77 39.77
N CYS A 133 16.35 5.62 40.04
CA CYS A 133 15.12 5.73 39.28
C CYS A 133 15.35 6.16 37.82
N GLU A 134 16.23 7.13 37.56
CA GLU A 134 16.63 7.56 36.21
C GLU A 134 17.23 6.39 35.43
N LYS A 135 18.18 5.67 36.03
CA LYS A 135 18.84 4.50 35.44
C LYS A 135 17.91 3.29 35.26
N GLY A 136 16.74 3.32 35.89
CA GLY A 136 15.85 2.16 35.94
C GLY A 136 16.43 0.99 36.74
N ILE A 137 17.34 1.29 37.67
CA ILE A 137 18.05 0.35 38.54
C ILE A 137 17.58 0.64 39.96
N GLY A 138 16.62 -0.12 40.49
CA GLY A 138 16.16 0.05 41.87
C GLY A 138 15.10 -0.98 42.29
N LYS A 139 15.00 -1.25 43.60
CA LYS A 139 14.10 -2.26 44.21
C LYS A 139 12.61 -2.09 43.88
N ASP A 140 12.19 -0.91 43.42
CA ASP A 140 10.81 -0.62 43.00
C ASP A 140 10.63 -0.52 41.47
N SER A 141 11.71 -0.64 40.68
CA SER A 141 11.66 -0.52 39.21
C SER A 141 11.00 -1.71 38.52
N ASP A 142 10.91 -2.85 39.21
CA ASP A 142 10.23 -4.08 38.75
C ASP A 142 8.75 -4.12 39.15
N LYS A 143 8.29 -3.19 39.99
CA LYS A 143 6.87 -3.09 40.39
C LYS A 143 6.01 -2.37 39.37
N PHE A 144 6.62 -1.69 38.41
CA PHE A 144 5.91 -0.89 37.43
C PHE A 144 5.96 -1.54 36.05
N PRO A 145 4.82 -1.57 35.31
CA PRO A 145 4.78 -1.98 33.92
C PRO A 145 5.83 -1.25 33.06
N PRO A 146 6.34 -1.84 31.96
CA PRO A 146 7.42 -1.26 31.13
C PRO A 146 7.11 0.15 30.63
N ASP A 147 5.84 0.40 30.30
CA ASP A 147 5.28 1.69 29.87
C ASP A 147 5.28 2.74 31.00
N VAL A 148 5.26 2.31 32.26
CA VAL A 148 5.34 3.18 33.44
C VAL A 148 6.79 3.41 33.87
N LYS A 149 7.69 2.42 33.69
CA LYS A 149 9.12 2.52 34.04
C LYS A 149 9.83 3.66 33.30
N ALA A 150 9.61 3.79 31.99
CA ALA A 150 10.16 4.88 31.19
C ALA A 150 9.63 6.27 31.61
N MET A 151 8.47 6.33 32.28
CA MET A 151 7.85 7.58 32.73
C MET A 151 8.31 8.03 34.10
N VAL A 152 8.48 7.07 35.00
CA VAL A 152 9.04 7.30 36.33
C VAL A 152 10.49 7.79 36.18
N SER A 153 11.27 7.21 35.27
CA SER A 153 12.61 7.71 34.91
C SER A 153 12.59 9.17 34.45
N ARG A 154 11.70 9.57 33.52
CA ARG A 154 11.58 10.99 33.10
C ARG A 154 11.20 11.93 34.23
N ALA A 155 10.33 11.49 35.13
CA ALA A 155 9.89 12.29 36.26
C ALA A 155 11.01 12.46 37.30
N CYS A 156 11.84 11.43 37.49
CA CYS A 156 13.04 11.48 38.31
C CYS A 156 14.10 12.43 37.74
N VAL A 157 14.37 12.38 36.43
CA VAL A 157 15.25 13.36 35.74
C VAL A 157 14.75 14.79 35.97
N GLY A 158 13.45 15.04 35.79
CA GLY A 158 12.88 16.37 36.00
C GLY A 158 13.03 16.90 37.43
N GLU A 159 12.95 16.04 38.46
CA GLU A 159 13.17 16.45 39.85
C GLU A 159 14.67 16.61 40.17
N ILE A 160 15.56 15.82 39.56
CA ILE A 160 17.02 16.01 39.65
C ILE A 160 17.39 17.37 39.08
N ASP A 161 16.94 17.69 37.86
CA ASP A 161 17.20 18.97 37.19
C ASP A 161 16.67 20.13 38.05
N ARG A 162 15.45 20.02 38.58
CA ARG A 162 14.89 21.03 39.49
C ARG A 162 15.76 21.24 40.74
N ARG A 163 16.35 20.18 41.31
CA ARG A 163 17.25 20.28 42.49
C ARG A 163 18.59 20.90 42.12
N VAL A 164 19.06 20.70 40.89
CA VAL A 164 20.25 21.37 40.34
C VAL A 164 19.97 22.86 40.13
N ASP A 165 18.86 23.20 39.46
CA ASP A 165 18.48 24.58 39.15
C ASP A 165 18.21 25.42 40.41
N THR A 166 17.66 24.78 41.46
CA THR A 166 17.43 25.45 42.75
C THR A 166 18.67 25.47 43.66
N GLY A 167 19.83 24.99 43.17
CA GLY A 167 21.09 25.00 43.92
C GLY A 167 21.14 24.03 45.10
N LYS A 168 20.15 23.13 45.25
CA LYS A 168 20.13 22.12 46.33
C LYS A 168 21.17 21.03 46.11
N VAL A 169 21.54 20.77 44.86
CA VAL A 169 22.53 19.78 44.44
C VAL A 169 23.36 20.38 43.30
N SER A 170 24.66 20.08 43.20
CA SER A 170 25.47 20.49 42.04
C SER A 170 25.38 19.48 40.90
N ARG A 171 25.43 19.95 39.65
CA ARG A 171 25.44 19.05 38.47
C ARG A 171 26.59 18.03 38.53
N ALA A 172 27.77 18.48 38.94
CA ALA A 172 28.93 17.61 39.14
C ALA A 172 28.69 16.46 40.15
N LYS A 173 27.87 16.70 41.19
CA LYS A 173 27.51 15.66 42.16
C LYS A 173 26.54 14.64 41.54
N VAL A 174 25.58 15.10 40.75
CA VAL A 174 24.66 14.24 40.00
C VAL A 174 25.42 13.37 39.01
N ASP A 175 26.25 13.98 38.15
CA ASP A 175 27.02 13.28 37.12
C ASP A 175 27.98 12.26 37.75
N LYS A 176 28.61 12.60 38.89
CA LYS A 176 29.44 11.67 39.65
C LYS A 176 28.63 10.47 40.15
N MET A 177 27.42 10.68 40.68
CA MET A 177 26.57 9.57 41.12
C MET A 177 26.07 8.71 39.96
N ILE A 178 25.72 9.33 38.82
CA ILE A 178 25.37 8.60 37.60
C ILE A 178 26.55 7.73 37.11
N ASN A 179 27.78 8.23 37.21
CA ASN A 179 28.97 7.50 36.75
C ASN A 179 29.57 6.53 37.80
N GLN A 180 29.18 6.62 39.08
CA GLN A 180 29.74 5.81 40.16
C GLN A 180 28.92 4.58 40.54
N SER A 181 27.59 4.58 40.37
CA SER A 181 26.77 3.39 40.63
C SER A 181 26.72 2.44 39.43
N SER A 182 27.89 1.89 39.06
CA SER A 182 28.06 0.71 38.20
C SER A 182 28.48 -0.48 39.04
#